data_AF-A0A522V0B3-F1
#
_entry.id   AF-A0A522V0B3-F1
#
_cell.length_a   1.000
_cell.length_b   1.000
_cell.length_c   1.000
_cell.angle_alpha   90.00
_cell.angle_beta   90.00
_cell.angle_gamma   90.00
#
_symmetry.space_group_name_H-M   'P 1'
#
loop_
_entity.id
_entity.type
_entity.pdbx_description
1 polymer ?
#
loop_
_entity_poly.entity_id
_entity_poly.type
_entity_poly.pdbx_seq_one_letter_code
_entity_poly.pdbx_strand_id
1 'polypeptide(L)'
;SFKECDLCGECVMVCPQDILKIEGEKVKIADNDIIECSLCKLCEEACEMDAISVDYDPESFVMMFETSGGITAAELAVEAANSIKARAQKMEEILDTL
;
A
#
# COMPACT_ATOMS: atom_id res chain seq x y z
N SER A 1 -12.19 -17.10 16.31
CA SER A 1 -11.51 -17.02 17.63
C SER A 1 -10.05 -17.09 17.33
N PHE A 2 -9.33 -15.97 17.42
CA PHE A 2 -7.91 -15.90 17.16
C PHE A 2 -7.17 -16.92 18.04
N LYS A 3 -6.50 -17.89 17.42
CA LYS A 3 -5.65 -18.86 18.13
C LYS A 3 -4.19 -18.38 18.08
N GLU A 4 -3.36 -18.88 18.99
CA GLU A 4 -1.93 -18.55 18.99
C GLU A 4 -1.26 -19.11 17.72
N CYS A 5 -0.44 -18.27 17.06
CA CYS A 5 0.35 -18.69 15.90
C CYS A 5 1.25 -19.89 16.28
N ASP A 6 1.20 -20.95 15.48
CA ASP A 6 1.98 -22.18 15.67
C ASP A 6 3.27 -22.22 14.83
N LEU A 7 3.59 -21.12 14.14
CA LEU A 7 4.75 -20.98 13.25
C LEU A 7 4.75 -21.97 12.07
N CYS A 8 3.59 -22.38 11.56
CA CYS A 8 3.49 -23.29 10.40
C CYS A 8 4.16 -22.72 9.12
N GLY A 9 4.25 -21.39 9.00
CA GLY A 9 4.91 -20.71 7.90
C GLY A 9 4.09 -20.57 6.62
N GLU A 10 2.83 -21.01 6.61
CA GLU A 10 1.98 -20.92 5.41
C GLU A 10 1.83 -19.48 4.91
N CYS A 11 1.59 -18.53 5.82
CA CYS A 11 1.48 -17.10 5.48
C CYS A 11 2.76 -16.53 4.83
N VAL A 12 3.93 -17.07 5.16
CA VAL A 12 5.21 -16.71 4.53
C VAL A 12 5.29 -17.27 3.12
N MET A 13 4.91 -18.54 2.92
CA MET A 13 4.99 -19.20 1.61
C MET A 13 4.03 -18.62 0.57
N VAL A 14 2.83 -18.20 0.99
CA VAL A 14 1.81 -17.67 0.07
C VAL A 14 1.98 -16.19 -0.23
N CYS A 15 2.86 -15.46 0.47
CA CYS A 15 3.03 -14.03 0.28
C CYS A 15 3.81 -13.74 -1.03
N PRO A 16 3.18 -13.19 -2.08
CA PRO A 16 3.84 -13.00 -3.37
C PRO A 16 4.86 -11.86 -3.36
N GLN A 17 4.96 -11.11 -2.26
CA GLN A 17 5.87 -9.97 -2.09
C GLN A 17 7.01 -10.31 -1.11
N ASP A 18 7.02 -11.54 -0.56
CA ASP A 18 8.05 -12.01 0.39
C ASP A 18 8.26 -11.06 1.59
N ILE A 19 7.21 -10.35 2.02
CA ILE A 19 7.28 -9.36 3.12
C ILE A 19 7.14 -9.98 4.50
N LEU A 20 6.99 -11.29 4.62
CA LEU A 20 6.87 -12.00 5.89
C LEU A 20 8.06 -12.95 6.06
N LYS A 21 8.61 -13.04 7.27
CA LYS A 21 9.67 -14.00 7.62
C LYS A 21 9.43 -14.59 9.01
N ILE A 22 9.82 -15.85 9.20
CA ILE A 22 9.93 -16.44 10.54
C ILE A 22 11.27 -16.00 11.13
N GLU A 23 11.24 -15.36 12.30
CA GLU A 23 12.43 -14.94 13.01
C GLU A 23 12.30 -15.23 14.51
N GLY A 24 13.02 -16.26 14.96
CA GLY A 24 12.88 -16.78 16.32
C GLY A 24 11.53 -17.49 16.50
N GLU A 25 10.77 -17.06 17.51
CA GLU A 25 9.48 -17.66 17.88
C GLU A 25 8.26 -16.88 17.34
N LYS A 26 8.45 -16.07 16.28
CA LYS A 26 7.37 -15.29 15.67
C LYS A 26 7.57 -15.07 14.17
N VAL A 27 6.45 -14.85 13.48
CA VAL A 27 6.44 -14.24 12.15
C VAL A 27 6.61 -12.72 12.30
N LYS A 28 7.45 -12.12 11.48
CA LYS A 28 7.67 -10.67 11.39
C LYS A 28 7.56 -10.20 9.95
N ILE A 29 7.43 -8.89 9.78
CA ILE A 29 7.71 -8.26 8.49
C ILE A 29 9.21 -8.46 8.18
N ALA A 30 9.51 -8.80 6.92
CA ALA A 30 10.88 -8.93 6.41
C ALA A 30 11.62 -7.59 6.52
N ASP A 31 12.93 -7.57 6.23
CA ASP A 31 13.73 -6.33 6.31
C ASP A 31 13.33 -5.26 5.25
N ASN A 32 12.28 -5.56 4.45
CA ASN A 32 11.64 -4.68 3.49
C ASN A 32 10.33 -4.11 4.06
N ASP A 33 10.08 -2.83 3.77
CA ASP A 33 8.97 -2.05 4.31
C ASP A 33 7.60 -2.68 4.01
N ILE A 34 6.72 -2.66 5.02
CA ILE A 34 5.29 -3.01 4.93
C ILE A 34 4.55 -2.37 3.73
N ILE A 35 5.13 -1.31 3.16
CA ILE A 35 4.70 -0.60 1.95
C ILE A 35 4.61 -1.53 0.72
N GLU A 36 5.43 -2.58 0.64
CA GLU A 36 5.38 -3.55 -0.46
C GLU A 36 4.19 -4.52 -0.37
N CYS A 37 3.42 -4.48 0.74
CA CYS A 37 2.18 -5.26 0.84
C CYS A 37 1.17 -4.80 -0.21
N SER A 38 0.81 -5.69 -1.14
CA SER A 38 -0.22 -5.42 -2.16
C SER A 38 -1.67 -5.52 -1.64
N LEU A 39 -1.87 -5.71 -0.34
CA LEU A 39 -3.18 -5.93 0.30
C LEU A 39 -3.96 -7.11 -0.31
N CYS A 40 -3.27 -8.11 -0.88
CA CYS A 40 -3.90 -9.26 -1.54
C CYS A 40 -4.62 -10.22 -0.57
N LYS A 41 -4.37 -10.11 0.74
CA LYS A 41 -4.94 -10.93 1.82
C LYS A 41 -4.67 -12.44 1.78
N LEU A 42 -3.82 -12.93 0.87
CA LEU A 42 -3.47 -14.36 0.79
C LEU A 42 -2.90 -14.90 2.11
N CYS A 43 -2.12 -14.09 2.84
CA CYS A 43 -1.58 -14.48 4.14
C CYS A 43 -2.66 -14.59 5.23
N GLU A 44 -3.73 -13.80 5.17
CA GLU A 44 -4.91 -13.96 6.05
C GLU A 44 -5.64 -15.25 5.72
N GLU A 45 -5.95 -15.46 4.44
CA GLU A 45 -6.72 -16.63 3.98
C GLU A 45 -6.03 -17.96 4.31
N ALA A 46 -4.70 -17.98 4.20
CA ALA A 46 -3.92 -19.19 4.47
C ALA A 46 -3.68 -19.44 5.98
N CYS A 47 -3.99 -18.48 6.85
CA CYS A 47 -3.76 -18.62 8.29
C CYS A 47 -4.97 -19.27 8.99
N GLU A 48 -4.95 -20.60 9.13
CA GLU A 48 -6.01 -21.36 9.82
C GLU A 48 -6.25 -20.96 11.29
N MET A 49 -5.29 -20.25 11.89
CA MET A 49 -5.33 -19.75 13.26
C MET A 49 -5.93 -18.35 13.39
N ASP A 50 -6.27 -17.71 12.26
CA ASP A 50 -6.64 -16.30 12.12
C ASP A 50 -5.57 -15.33 12.68
N ALA A 51 -4.32 -15.76 12.87
CA ALA A 51 -3.29 -15.03 13.64
C ALA A 51 -2.71 -13.78 12.93
N ILE A 52 -3.15 -13.49 11.70
CA ILE A 52 -2.74 -12.34 10.90
C ILE A 52 -3.98 -11.64 10.33
N SER A 53 -3.94 -10.31 10.30
CA SER A 53 -4.95 -9.44 9.72
C SER A 53 -4.24 -8.38 8.88
N VAL A 54 -4.73 -8.12 7.68
CA VAL A 54 -4.24 -7.09 6.75
C VAL A 54 -5.34 -6.03 6.61
N ASP A 55 -4.96 -4.81 6.93
CA ASP A 55 -5.80 -3.62 6.82
C ASP A 55 -4.96 -2.46 6.28
N TYR A 56 -5.60 -1.34 6.00
CA TYR A 56 -4.94 -0.13 5.51
C TYR A 56 -5.33 1.07 6.37
N ASP A 57 -4.41 2.04 6.46
CA ASP A 57 -4.71 3.34 7.06
C ASP A 57 -5.38 4.24 6.02
N PRO A 58 -6.63 4.69 6.21
CA PRO A 58 -7.34 5.54 5.26
C PRO A 58 -6.73 6.94 5.10
N GLU A 59 -5.86 7.37 6.01
CA GLU A 59 -5.15 8.67 5.92
C GLU A 59 -3.78 8.55 5.22
N SER A 60 -3.35 7.32 4.90
CA SER A 60 -2.06 7.04 4.28
C SER A 60 -2.23 6.51 2.85
N PHE A 61 -1.33 6.91 1.95
CA PHE A 61 -1.28 6.38 0.59
C PHE A 61 0.16 6.35 0.06
N VAL A 62 0.43 5.42 -0.85
CA VAL A 62 1.72 5.28 -1.52
C VAL A 62 1.51 5.55 -3.00
N MET A 63 2.21 6.56 -3.54
CA MET A 63 2.20 6.87 -4.97
C MET A 63 3.53 6.47 -5.62
N MET A 64 3.45 5.73 -6.72
CA MET A 64 4.58 5.40 -7.57
C MET A 64 4.45 6.16 -8.90
N PHE A 65 5.53 6.81 -9.31
CA PHE A 65 5.59 7.55 -10.56
C PHE A 65 6.64 6.93 -11.47
N GLU A 66 6.23 6.55 -12.68
CA GLU A 66 7.11 6.12 -13.75
C GLU A 66 7.05 7.14 -14.88
N THR A 67 8.20 7.56 -15.39
CA THR A 67 8.27 8.52 -16.50
C THR A 67 8.88 7.87 -17.73
N SER A 68 8.52 8.35 -18.92
CA SER A 68 9.14 7.93 -20.17
C SER A 68 10.55 8.50 -20.39
N GLY A 69 11.14 9.14 -19.38
CA GLY A 69 12.47 9.77 -19.42
C GLY A 69 12.52 11.22 -19.88
N GLY A 70 11.40 11.80 -20.33
CA GLY A 70 11.34 13.21 -20.78
C GLY A 70 11.23 14.25 -19.66
N ILE A 71 10.76 13.82 -18.48
CA ILE A 71 10.66 14.62 -17.25
C ILE A 71 10.97 13.70 -16.07
N THR A 72 11.34 14.29 -14.93
CA THR A 72 11.53 13.59 -13.67
C THR A 72 10.20 13.25 -13.01
N ALA A 73 10.19 12.26 -12.11
CA ALA A 73 9.01 11.89 -11.32
C ALA A 73 8.47 13.07 -10.48
N ALA A 74 9.38 13.90 -9.93
CA ALA A 74 9.01 15.08 -9.17
C ALA A 74 8.30 16.12 -10.04
N GLU A 75 8.81 16.39 -11.25
CA GLU A 75 8.16 17.28 -12.21
C GLU A 75 6.77 16.75 -12.60
N LEU A 76 6.65 15.45 -12.89
CA LEU A 76 5.36 14.83 -13.19
C LEU A 76 4.33 15.04 -12.06
N ALA A 77 4.74 14.81 -10.81
CA ALA A 77 3.87 14.98 -9.65
C ALA A 77 3.42 16.44 -9.47
N VAL A 78 4.35 17.40 -9.66
CA VAL A 78 4.04 18.84 -9.57
C VAL A 78 3.09 19.28 -10.69
N GLU A 79 3.32 18.84 -11.93
CA GLU A 79 2.45 19.18 -13.06
C GLU A 79 1.05 18.59 -12.91
N ALA A 80 0.93 17.36 -12.38
CA ALA A 80 -0.36 16.76 -12.04
C ALA A 80 -1.12 17.60 -11.00
N ALA A 81 -0.45 18.03 -9.94
CA ALA A 81 -1.04 18.89 -8.92
C ALA A 81 -1.47 20.26 -9.49
N ASN A 82 -0.65 20.85 -10.37
CA ASN A 82 -0.98 22.10 -11.05
C ASN A 82 -2.22 21.95 -11.95
N SER A 83 -2.37 20.82 -12.65
CA SER A 83 -3.56 20.54 -13.46
C SER A 83 -4.84 20.48 -12.62
N ILE A 84 -4.79 19.84 -11.44
CA ILE A 84 -5.91 19.80 -10.51
C ILE A 84 -6.25 21.21 -10.01
N LYS A 85 -5.24 21.97 -9.59
CA LYS A 85 -5.41 23.37 -9.13
C LYS A 85 -6.09 24.23 -10.21
N ALA A 86 -5.60 24.18 -11.44
CA ALA A 86 -6.14 24.98 -12.54
C ALA A 86 -7.62 24.66 -12.82
N ARG A 87 -8.00 23.38 -12.75
CA ARG A 87 -9.41 22.96 -12.89
C ARG A 87 -10.29 23.44 -11.74
N ALA A 88 -9.78 23.38 -10.50
CA ALA A 88 -10.49 23.87 -9.33
C ALA A 88 -10.75 25.39 -9.42
N GLN A 89 -9.73 26.18 -9.79
CA GLN A 89 -9.85 27.63 -9.99
C GLN A 89 -10.86 27.97 -11.09
N LYS A 90 -10.83 27.25 -12.21
CA LYS A 90 -11.82 27.44 -13.28
C LYS A 90 -13.25 27.14 -12.81
N MET A 91 -13.43 26.16 -11.92
CA MET A 91 -14.74 25.86 -11.36
C MET A 91 -15.24 26.99 -10.46
N GLU A 92 -14.35 27.56 -9.63
CA GLU A 92 -14.63 28.74 -8.81
C GLU A 92 -15.08 29.93 -9.67
N GLU A 93 -14.36 30.23 -10.75
CA GLU A 93 -14.73 31.29 -11.69
C GLU A 93 -16.14 31.10 -12.29
N ILE A 94 -16.52 29.87 -12.63
CA ILE A 94 -17.86 29.57 -13.16
C ILE A 94 -18.92 29.77 -12.08
N LEU A 95 -18.65 29.34 -10.84
CA LEU A 95 -19.58 29.50 -9.72
C LEU A 95 -19.82 30.97 -9.40
N ASP A 96 -18.80 31.84 -9.52
CA ASP A 96 -18.92 33.28 -9.30
C ASP A 96 -19.80 34.00 -10.35
N THR A 97 -20.12 33.33 -11.47
CA THR A 97 -21.01 33.87 -12.51
C THR A 97 -22.49 33.52 -12.33
N LEU A 98 -22.84 32.75 -11.29
CA LEU A 98 -24.21 32.33 -10.96
C LEU A 98 -24.84 33.22 -9.89
#